data_AF-A0A1Q3VPE7-F1
#
_entry.id   AF-A0A1Q3VPE7-F1
#
_cell.length_a   1.000
_cell.length_b   1.000
_cell.length_c   1.000
_cell.angle_alpha   90.00
_cell.angle_beta   90.00
_cell.angle_gamma   90.00
#
_symmetry.space_group_name_H-M   'P 1'
#
loop_
_entity.id
_entity.type
_entity.pdbx_description
1 polymer ?
#
loop_
_entity_poly.entity_id
_entity_poly.type
_entity_poly.pdbx_seq_one_letter_code
_entity_poly.pdbx_strand_id
1 'polypeptide(L)'
;MRVQLREGRSDDARAQAHKLRGAAGSVALLRLSATAGALEHVLRVAENPIAPLRVLEECMRETHAVVDDYLAREAAPRPSAPAPAPTASGNDTRKLLKALFDALEQDDPGAVEPLLDALDMLLPPERLRILNEQVADFDFRAAQGNVAALLADGLNHERS
;
A
#
# COMPACT_ATOMS: atom_id res chain seq x y z
N MET A 1 -2.48 7.79 -26.90
CA MET A 1 -3.32 9.01 -26.79
C MET A 1 -2.88 10.19 -27.65
N ARG A 2 -1.74 10.88 -27.40
CA ARG A 2 -1.35 12.07 -28.19
C ARG A 2 -1.29 11.87 -29.70
N VAL A 3 -0.74 10.74 -30.15
CA VAL A 3 -0.66 10.39 -31.58
C VAL A 3 -2.04 10.20 -32.19
N GLN A 4 -2.94 9.46 -31.53
CA GLN A 4 -4.31 9.23 -31.99
C GLN A 4 -5.09 10.55 -32.12
N LEU A 5 -4.96 11.46 -31.15
CA LEU A 5 -5.62 12.76 -31.20
C LEU A 5 -5.10 13.66 -32.32
N ARG A 6 -3.79 13.61 -32.61
CA ARG A 6 -3.19 14.33 -33.76
C ARG A 6 -3.67 13.78 -35.10
N GLU A 7 -4.00 12.50 -35.16
CA GLU A 7 -4.49 11.81 -36.36
C GLU A 7 -6.03 11.82 -36.47
N GLY A 8 -6.73 12.54 -35.58
CA GLY A 8 -8.20 12.60 -35.57
C GLY A 8 -8.89 11.32 -35.09
N ARG A 9 -8.14 10.36 -34.54
CA ARG A 9 -8.64 9.07 -34.03
C ARG A 9 -9.14 9.19 -32.59
N SER A 10 -10.17 10.03 -32.39
CA SER A 10 -10.74 10.32 -31.06
C SER A 10 -11.36 9.10 -30.39
N ASP A 11 -11.92 8.17 -31.16
CA ASP A 11 -12.50 6.93 -30.63
C ASP A 11 -11.44 5.99 -30.04
N ASP A 12 -10.29 5.84 -30.70
CA ASP A 12 -9.15 5.07 -30.19
C ASP A 12 -8.63 5.67 -28.89
N ALA A 13 -8.50 7.01 -28.85
CA ALA A 13 -8.09 7.73 -27.64
C ALA A 13 -9.12 7.53 -26.51
N ARG A 14 -10.41 7.56 -26.81
CA ARG A 14 -11.48 7.33 -25.81
C ARG A 14 -11.45 5.91 -25.27
N ALA A 15 -11.29 4.91 -26.13
CA ALA A 15 -11.16 3.51 -25.71
C ALA A 15 -9.93 3.30 -24.80
N GLN A 16 -8.82 3.98 -25.10
CA GLN A 16 -7.64 3.96 -24.23
C GLN A 16 -7.91 4.63 -22.87
N ALA A 17 -8.65 5.74 -22.84
CA ALA A 17 -9.06 6.43 -21.60
C ALA A 17 -9.91 5.52 -20.71
N HIS A 18 -10.88 4.84 -21.32
CA HIS A 18 -11.78 3.91 -20.65
C HIS A 18 -11.03 2.75 -20.00
N LYS A 19 -10.10 2.12 -20.75
CA LYS A 19 -9.26 1.03 -20.23
C LYS A 19 -8.39 1.51 -19.07
N LEU A 20 -7.77 2.69 -19.20
CA LEU A 20 -6.95 3.26 -18.13
C LEU A 20 -7.76 3.55 -16.88
N ARG A 21 -8.97 4.11 -17.02
CA ARG A 21 -9.90 4.34 -15.90
C ARG A 21 -10.21 3.05 -15.15
N GLY A 22 -10.54 1.98 -15.89
CA GLY A 22 -10.84 0.66 -15.32
C GLY A 22 -9.65 0.07 -14.58
N ALA A 23 -8.48 0.05 -15.21
CA ALA A 23 -7.24 -0.46 -14.60
C ALA A 23 -6.82 0.35 -13.36
N ALA A 24 -6.88 1.68 -13.41
CA ALA A 24 -6.58 2.53 -12.26
C ALA A 24 -7.59 2.31 -11.12
N GLY A 25 -8.86 2.08 -11.46
CA GLY A 25 -9.90 1.76 -10.49
C GLY A 25 -9.67 0.42 -9.78
N SER A 26 -9.18 -0.60 -10.49
CA SER A 26 -8.95 -1.93 -9.88
C SER A 26 -7.80 -1.97 -8.87
N VAL A 27 -6.87 -1.00 -8.94
CA VAL A 27 -5.76 -0.85 -7.97
C VAL A 27 -5.92 0.38 -7.07
N ALA A 28 -7.16 0.86 -6.92
CA ALA A 28 -7.51 1.98 -6.04
C ALA A 28 -6.77 3.31 -6.30
N LEU A 29 -6.24 3.53 -7.51
CA LEU A 29 -5.65 4.80 -7.92
C LEU A 29 -6.75 5.80 -8.32
N LEU A 30 -7.54 6.24 -7.34
CA LEU A 30 -8.79 6.97 -7.55
C LEU A 30 -8.61 8.26 -8.36
N ARG A 31 -7.54 9.02 -8.11
CA ARG A 31 -7.24 10.27 -8.84
C ARG A 31 -6.90 10.00 -10.32
N LEU A 32 -6.14 8.93 -10.60
CA LEU A 32 -5.83 8.53 -11.96
C LEU A 32 -7.07 8.01 -12.70
N SER A 33 -7.92 7.24 -12.00
CA SER A 33 -9.20 6.79 -12.54
C SER A 33 -10.12 7.96 -12.87
N ALA A 34 -10.23 8.95 -11.98
CA ALA A 34 -11.05 10.15 -12.18
C ALA A 34 -10.57 11.00 -13.36
N THR A 35 -9.26 11.26 -13.47
CA THR A 35 -8.69 12.05 -14.57
C THR A 35 -8.82 11.35 -15.91
N ALA A 36 -8.67 10.02 -15.95
CA ALA A 36 -8.93 9.22 -17.15
C ALA A 36 -10.41 9.27 -17.57
N GLY A 37 -11.34 9.22 -16.60
CA GLY A 37 -12.78 9.38 -16.85
C GLY A 37 -13.17 10.78 -17.35
N ALA A 38 -12.52 11.83 -16.84
CA ALA A 38 -12.73 13.20 -17.32
C ALA A 38 -12.28 13.35 -18.78
N LEU A 39 -11.13 12.78 -19.15
CA LEU A 39 -10.67 12.77 -20.55
C LEU A 39 -11.59 11.93 -21.45
N GLU A 40 -12.03 10.75 -20.98
CA GLU A 40 -13.01 9.92 -21.69
C GLU A 40 -14.29 10.70 -22.00
N HIS A 41 -14.80 11.45 -21.01
CA HIS A 41 -15.99 12.27 -21.17
C HIS A 41 -15.82 13.36 -22.23
N VAL A 42 -14.72 14.13 -22.16
CA VAL A 42 -14.41 15.21 -23.12
C VAL A 42 -14.29 14.66 -24.55
N LEU A 43 -13.65 13.51 -24.71
CA LEU A 43 -13.54 12.84 -26.01
C LEU A 43 -14.90 12.37 -26.55
N ARG A 44 -15.80 11.94 -25.67
CA ARG A 44 -17.16 11.49 -26.05
C ARG A 44 -18.05 12.65 -26.52
N VAL A 45 -17.91 13.83 -25.93
CA VAL A 45 -18.71 15.03 -26.31
C VAL A 45 -18.04 15.85 -27.41
N ALA A 46 -16.96 15.34 -28.02
CA ALA A 46 -16.18 16.00 -29.07
C ALA A 46 -15.63 17.40 -28.68
N GLU A 47 -15.36 17.59 -27.39
CA GLU A 47 -14.73 18.82 -26.86
C GLU A 47 -13.20 18.74 -26.95
N ASN A 48 -12.54 19.89 -26.73
CA ASN A 48 -11.08 20.00 -26.79
C ASN A 48 -10.40 19.17 -25.67
N PRO A 49 -9.66 18.09 -25.99
CA PRO A 49 -9.10 17.19 -25.00
C PRO A 49 -7.74 17.64 -24.45
N ILE A 50 -7.17 18.76 -24.92
CA ILE A 50 -5.79 19.16 -24.61
C ILE A 50 -5.57 19.37 -23.10
N ALA A 51 -6.44 20.11 -22.42
CA ALA A 51 -6.30 20.35 -21.00
C ALA A 51 -6.50 19.07 -20.15
N PRO A 52 -7.59 18.30 -20.33
CA PRO A 52 -7.76 17.01 -19.63
C PRO A 52 -6.64 16.02 -19.89
N LEU A 53 -6.09 15.98 -21.12
CA LEU A 53 -4.96 15.12 -21.46
C LEU A 53 -3.70 15.51 -20.67
N ARG A 54 -3.40 16.81 -20.54
CA ARG A 54 -2.26 17.28 -19.74
C ARG A 54 -2.42 16.89 -18.27
N VAL A 55 -3.62 17.06 -17.72
CA VAL A 55 -3.92 16.68 -16.32
C VAL A 55 -3.73 15.18 -16.12
N LEU A 56 -4.19 14.35 -17.06
CA LEU A 56 -3.98 12.91 -17.00
C LEU A 56 -2.49 12.54 -17.03
N GLU A 57 -1.72 13.14 -17.95
CA GLU A 57 -0.28 12.88 -18.07
C GLU A 57 0.51 13.30 -16.83
N GLU A 58 0.10 14.39 -16.19
CA GLU A 58 0.66 14.83 -14.91
C GLU A 58 0.33 13.88 -13.78
N CYS A 59 -0.93 13.48 -13.66
CA CYS A 59 -1.35 12.48 -12.68
C CYS A 59 -0.59 11.15 -12.86
N MET A 60 -0.35 10.72 -14.10
CA MET A 60 0.44 9.53 -14.40
C MET A 60 1.90 9.69 -13.93
N ARG A 61 2.55 10.83 -14.23
CA ARG A 61 3.94 11.07 -13.75
C ARG A 61 4.03 11.06 -12.23
N GLU A 62 3.10 11.72 -11.55
CA GLU A 62 3.06 11.74 -10.08
C GLU A 62 2.87 10.34 -9.51
N THR A 63 1.95 9.55 -10.10
CA THR A 63 1.70 8.17 -9.68
C THR A 63 2.96 7.31 -9.86
N HIS A 64 3.63 7.42 -11.00
CA HIS A 64 4.88 6.72 -11.27
C HIS A 64 5.96 7.08 -10.25
N ALA A 65 6.15 8.37 -9.96
CA ALA A 65 7.17 8.81 -9.00
C ALA A 65 6.92 8.25 -7.59
N VAL A 66 5.66 8.18 -7.16
CA VAL A 66 5.29 7.60 -5.86
C VAL A 66 5.55 6.08 -5.84
N VAL A 67 5.19 5.37 -6.90
CA VAL A 67 5.44 3.92 -7.02
C VAL A 67 6.94 3.63 -7.06
N ASP A 68 7.71 4.40 -7.82
CA ASP A 68 9.18 4.24 -7.91
C ASP A 68 9.85 4.51 -6.55
N ASP A 69 9.42 5.54 -5.82
CA ASP A 69 9.91 5.81 -4.46
C ASP A 69 9.60 4.66 -3.50
N TYR A 70 8.36 4.17 -3.53
CA TYR A 70 7.93 3.04 -2.71
C TYR A 70 8.79 1.79 -2.99
N LEU A 71 8.97 1.43 -4.27
CA LEU A 71 9.79 0.27 -4.66
C LEU A 71 11.26 0.45 -4.30
N ALA A 72 11.80 1.66 -4.42
CA ALA A 72 13.18 1.96 -4.03
C ALA A 72 13.41 1.80 -2.51
N ARG A 73 12.40 2.14 -1.70
CA ARG A 73 12.45 1.97 -0.24
C ARG A 73 12.35 0.49 0.17
N GLU A 74 11.55 -0.31 -0.52
CA GLU A 74 11.52 -1.77 -0.30
C GLU A 74 12.82 -2.46 -0.71
N ALA A 75 13.45 -2.01 -1.81
CA ALA A 75 14.68 -2.60 -2.33
C ALA A 75 15.96 -2.19 -1.58
N ALA A 76 15.89 -1.13 -0.75
CA ALA A 76 17.03 -0.71 0.05
C ALA A 76 17.38 -1.79 1.09
N PRO A 77 18.65 -2.22 1.20
CA PRO A 77 19.06 -3.10 2.29
C PRO A 77 18.73 -2.39 3.60
N ARG A 78 17.83 -2.97 4.39
CA ARG A 78 17.55 -2.47 5.74
C ARG A 78 18.89 -2.34 6.46
N PRO A 79 19.23 -1.17 7.02
CA PRO A 79 20.44 -1.06 7.83
C PRO A 79 20.35 -2.12 8.92
N SER A 80 21.32 -3.03 8.95
CA SER A 80 21.39 -4.08 9.97
C SER A 80 21.29 -3.41 11.33
N ALA A 81 20.22 -3.72 12.06
CA ALA A 81 19.95 -3.12 13.35
C ALA A 81 21.15 -3.32 14.30
N PRO A 82 21.46 -2.35 15.17
CA PRO A 82 22.47 -2.53 16.20
C PRO A 82 22.13 -3.76 17.05
N ALA A 83 23.16 -4.54 17.39
CA ALA A 83 23.04 -5.76 18.19
C ALA A 83 22.17 -5.57 19.45
N PRO A 84 21.38 -6.59 19.86
CA PRO A 84 20.39 -6.45 20.92
C PRO A 84 21.00 -5.98 22.23
N ALA A 85 20.45 -4.88 22.75
CA ALA A 85 20.59 -4.50 24.15
C ALA A 85 19.79 -5.49 25.05
N PRO A 86 20.17 -5.66 26.33
CA PRO A 86 19.71 -6.78 27.13
C PRO A 86 18.23 -6.67 27.53
N THR A 87 17.50 -7.77 27.25
CA THR A 87 16.21 -8.20 27.82
C THR A 87 15.11 -7.14 27.98
N ALA A 88 14.36 -6.90 26.89
CA ALA A 88 13.04 -6.30 27.01
C ALA A 88 12.09 -7.28 27.74
N SER A 89 11.43 -6.79 28.79
CA SER A 89 10.52 -7.58 29.64
C SER A 89 9.25 -7.91 28.84
N GLY A 90 8.58 -9.05 29.10
CA GLY A 90 7.39 -9.49 28.36
C GLY A 90 6.22 -8.48 28.28
N ASN A 91 6.24 -7.44 29.11
CA ASN A 91 5.31 -6.31 29.07
C ASN A 91 5.49 -5.41 27.83
N ASP A 92 6.69 -5.33 27.26
CA ASP A 92 6.98 -4.49 26.08
C ASP A 92 6.52 -5.18 24.79
N THR A 93 6.67 -6.51 24.69
CA THR A 93 6.13 -7.31 23.58
C THR A 93 4.60 -7.19 23.49
N ARG A 94 3.90 -7.24 24.63
CA ARG A 94 2.44 -7.09 24.66
C ARG A 94 1.99 -5.71 24.20
N LYS A 95 2.69 -4.65 24.62
CA LYS A 95 2.38 -3.28 24.18
C LYS A 95 2.55 -3.11 22.68
N LEU A 96 3.63 -3.66 22.12
CA LEU A 96 3.89 -3.64 20.69
C LEU A 96 2.84 -4.42 19.89
N LEU A 97 2.46 -5.62 20.35
CA LEU A 97 1.38 -6.39 19.73
C LEU A 97 0.03 -5.66 19.80
N LYS A 98 -0.29 -4.99 20.91
CA LYS A 98 -1.51 -4.20 21.01
C LYS A 98 -1.48 -2.99 20.08
N ALA A 99 -0.36 -2.27 20.01
CA ALA A 99 -0.20 -1.16 19.08
C ALA A 99 -0.33 -1.62 17.62
N LEU A 100 0.22 -2.80 17.29
CA LEU A 100 0.09 -3.40 15.96
C LEU A 100 -1.37 -3.76 15.65
N PHE A 101 -2.09 -4.33 16.61
CA PHE A 101 -3.51 -4.61 16.48
C PHE A 101 -4.34 -3.35 16.20
N ASP A 102 -4.08 -2.29 16.99
CA ASP A 102 -4.78 -1.00 16.85
C ASP A 102 -4.43 -0.33 15.50
N ALA A 103 -3.20 -0.44 15.01
CA ALA A 103 -2.77 0.08 13.70
C ALA A 103 -3.40 -0.70 12.52
N LEU A 104 -3.50 -2.03 12.64
CA LEU A 104 -4.20 -2.88 11.67
C LEU A 104 -5.72 -2.60 11.67
N GLU A 105 -6.31 -2.17 12.78
CA GLU A 105 -7.72 -1.76 12.83
C GLU A 105 -7.99 -0.42 12.13
N GLN A 106 -6.99 0.46 12.11
CA GLN A 106 -7.08 1.77 11.47
C GLN A 106 -6.71 1.75 9.98
N ASP A 107 -6.39 0.56 9.43
CA ASP A 107 -5.88 0.39 8.06
C ASP A 107 -4.73 1.39 7.76
N ASP A 108 -3.85 1.65 8.73
CA ASP A 108 -2.71 2.57 8.59
C ASP A 108 -1.42 1.80 8.31
N PRO A 109 -1.09 1.52 7.04
CA PRO A 109 0.13 0.79 6.68
C PRO A 109 1.41 1.52 7.12
N GLY A 110 1.37 2.85 7.24
CA GLY A 110 2.50 3.64 7.71
C GLY A 110 2.84 3.44 9.18
N ALA A 111 1.85 3.01 9.99
CA ALA A 111 2.03 2.67 11.39
C ALA A 111 2.39 1.19 11.61
N VAL A 112 2.04 0.30 10.67
CA VAL A 112 2.24 -1.16 10.79
C VAL A 112 3.70 -1.58 10.61
N GLU A 113 4.37 -1.08 9.58
CA GLU A 113 5.78 -1.42 9.27
C GLU A 113 6.75 -1.22 10.44
N PRO A 114 6.80 -0.04 11.12
CA PRO A 114 7.73 0.16 12.23
C PRO A 114 7.43 -0.73 13.44
N LEU A 115 6.17 -1.16 13.62
CA LEU A 115 5.77 -2.06 14.69
C LEU A 115 6.19 -3.51 14.42
N LEU A 116 6.16 -3.94 13.16
CA LEU A 116 6.68 -5.25 12.74
C LEU A 116 8.20 -5.36 12.93
N ASP A 117 8.94 -4.32 12.58
CA ASP A 117 10.40 -4.28 12.81
C ASP A 117 10.74 -4.34 14.31
N ALA A 118 9.98 -3.66 15.16
CA ALA A 118 10.16 -3.74 16.61
C ALA A 118 9.86 -5.13 17.19
N LEU A 119 8.98 -5.90 16.53
CA LEU A 119 8.62 -7.26 16.92
C LEU A 119 9.58 -8.32 16.37
N ASP A 120 10.41 -8.01 15.36
CA ASP A 120 11.41 -8.93 14.77
C ASP A 120 12.38 -9.50 15.83
N MET A 121 12.77 -8.65 16.78
CA MET A 121 13.66 -9.02 17.88
C MET A 121 12.97 -9.76 19.03
N LEU A 122 11.63 -9.85 19.02
CA LEU A 122 10.83 -10.32 20.15
C LEU A 122 9.96 -11.55 19.82
N LEU A 123 9.65 -11.77 18.54
CA LEU A 123 8.85 -12.90 18.08
C LEU A 123 9.71 -13.95 17.34
N PRO A 124 9.29 -15.22 17.36
CA PRO A 124 9.90 -16.23 16.50
C PRO A 124 9.77 -15.83 15.01
N PRO A 125 10.81 -16.04 14.20
CA PRO A 125 10.85 -15.58 12.80
C PRO A 125 9.74 -16.18 11.94
N GLU A 126 9.27 -17.40 12.26
CA GLU A 126 8.13 -18.02 11.55
C GLU A 126 6.84 -17.25 11.74
N ARG A 127 6.57 -16.76 12.96
CA ARG A 127 5.35 -15.99 13.27
C ARG A 127 5.42 -14.59 12.67
N LEU A 128 6.61 -13.99 12.67
CA LEU A 128 6.83 -12.69 12.04
C LEU A 128 6.72 -12.75 10.52
N ARG A 129 7.22 -13.83 9.88
CA ARG A 129 7.08 -14.03 8.43
C ARG A 129 5.62 -14.06 8.00
N ILE A 130 4.78 -14.80 8.73
CA ILE A 130 3.34 -14.89 8.45
C ILE A 130 2.68 -13.50 8.55
N LEU A 131 3.01 -12.72 9.58
CA LEU A 131 2.49 -11.36 9.73
C LEU A 131 2.96 -10.43 8.61
N ASN A 132 4.23 -10.51 8.20
CA ASN A 132 4.76 -9.73 7.08
C ASN A 132 4.07 -10.09 5.75
N GLU A 133 3.84 -11.39 5.49
CA GLU A 133 3.13 -11.85 4.28
C GLU A 133 1.69 -11.33 4.25
N GLN A 134 0.97 -11.41 5.38
CA GLN A 134 -0.40 -10.92 5.47
C GLN A 134 -0.50 -9.40 5.30
N VAL A 135 0.45 -8.64 5.84
CA VAL A 135 0.51 -7.19 5.66
C VAL A 135 0.88 -6.82 4.22
N ALA A 136 1.82 -7.53 3.60
CA ALA A 136 2.19 -7.34 2.20
C ALA A 136 1.03 -7.65 1.24
N ASP A 137 0.20 -8.64 1.56
CA ASP A 137 -1.00 -9.01 0.81
C ASP A 137 -2.24 -8.14 1.15
N PHE A 138 -2.08 -7.11 1.99
CA PHE A 138 -3.17 -6.26 2.50
C PHE A 138 -4.28 -7.03 3.24
N ASP A 139 -3.99 -8.25 3.72
CA ASP A 139 -4.90 -9.06 4.54
C ASP A 139 -4.79 -8.67 6.02
N PHE A 140 -5.18 -7.43 6.33
CA PHE A 140 -5.15 -6.89 7.69
C PHE A 140 -6.07 -7.66 8.63
N ARG A 141 -7.15 -8.26 8.12
CA ARG A 141 -8.06 -9.12 8.90
C ARG A 141 -7.36 -10.39 9.38
N ALA A 142 -6.62 -11.07 8.50
CA ALA A 142 -5.87 -12.25 8.90
C ALA A 142 -4.69 -11.89 9.82
N ALA A 143 -4.03 -10.75 9.58
CA ALA A 143 -2.99 -10.23 10.46
C ALA A 143 -3.52 -9.94 11.88
N GLN A 144 -4.69 -9.29 12.01
CA GLN A 144 -5.35 -9.05 13.29
C GLN A 144 -5.63 -10.35 14.05
N GLY A 145 -6.14 -11.38 13.36
CA GLY A 145 -6.40 -12.68 13.96
C GLY A 145 -5.14 -13.32 14.55
N ASN A 146 -4.02 -13.23 13.83
CA ASN A 146 -2.72 -13.73 14.31
C ASN A 146 -2.18 -12.90 15.48
N VAL A 147 -2.28 -11.57 15.43
CA VAL A 147 -1.87 -10.71 16.56
C VAL A 147 -2.71 -10.97 17.81
N ALA A 148 -4.02 -11.17 17.66
CA ALA A 148 -4.90 -11.54 18.76
C ALA A 148 -4.54 -12.91 19.36
N ALA A 149 -4.20 -13.90 18.52
CA ALA A 149 -3.72 -15.20 18.97
C ALA A 149 -2.40 -15.08 19.74
N LEU A 150 -1.46 -14.24 19.27
CA LEU A 150 -0.19 -13.97 19.96
C LEU A 150 -0.39 -13.29 21.32
N LEU A 151 -1.32 -12.34 21.41
CA LEU A 151 -1.70 -11.69 22.67
C LEU A 151 -2.29 -12.70 23.67
N ALA A 152 -3.09 -13.65 23.19
CA ALA A 152 -3.65 -14.73 24.01
C ALA A 152 -2.60 -15.75 24.46
N ASP A 153 -1.66 -16.12 23.59
CA ASP A 153 -0.57 -17.07 23.87
C ASP A 153 0.42 -16.52 24.93
N GLY A 154 0.70 -15.22 24.86
CA GLY A 154 1.53 -14.51 25.84
C GLY A 154 0.88 -14.33 27.22
N LEU A 155 -0.46 -14.40 27.32
CA LEU A 155 -1.18 -14.38 28.62
C LEU A 155 -1.07 -15.71 29.38
N ASN A 156 -0.83 -16.82 28.69
CA ASN A 156 -0.72 -18.15 29.32
C ASN A 156 0.66 -18.40 29.95
N HIS A 157 1.72 -17.73 29.48
CA HIS A 157 3.08 -17.90 30.01
C HIS A 157 3.40 -17.05 31.24
N GLU A 158 2.56 -16.08 31.62
CA GLU A 158 2.74 -15.23 32.81
C GLU A 158 2.04 -15.77 34.09
N ARG A 159 1.40 -16.95 34.00
CA ARG A 159 0.66 -17.56 35.12
C ARG A 159 1.29 -18.82 35.73
N SER A 160 2.54 -19.15 35.39
CA SER A 160 3.32 -20.23 36.04
C SER A 160 4.41 -19.69 36.94
#